data_AF-A0A522XCH8-F1
#
_entry.id   AF-A0A522XCH8-F1
#
_cell.length_a   1.000
_cell.length_b   1.000
_cell.length_c   1.000
_cell.angle_alpha   90.00
_cell.angle_beta   90.00
_cell.angle_gamma   90.00
#
_symmetry.space_group_name_H-M   'P 1'
#
loop_
_entity.id
_entity.type
_entity.pdbx_description
1 polymer ?
#
loop_
_entity_poly.entity_id
_entity_poly.type
_entity_poly.pdbx_seq_one_letter_code
_entity_poly.pdbx_strand_id
1 'polypeptide(L)'
;MVRGIDVSDHQGTVNWTAVAKSGIEFAITKATEGGTFVADSFHRNWSGIRSVGLVRGAYHFYRPRTDALAQANLFLNMVKLQPGDLPPVLDIERDDGVEPERVRAGIRSWLVRVESATGRRPILYTYPGFWEGLGNWQEFREYPLWIAHYTTAARPWVPGGWGTWTMWQFTDRGTVNGVTGPVDVNSFNVVKAGSQSMVVVQVQRALRGKGYDIGSLDGVFGAKSQQATREFQAAVGLKADGEVTARTWAYLVDGTITGKATESRPTDSDGTMPTPTDAIKLIDVMKFYQDLPHQANALNWLQGSLESGVLLEFARRWRNEASSTTPIQLVDVAKFYRNLASQNQALEWLDTKLTAAMVTEFAQRWRSPQEFQPPPIVLANAAQYYQGMSHQKQAWQWLQERLSHEDLAEFARIWRQ
;
A
#
# COMPACT_ATOMS: atom_id res chain seq x y z
N MET A 1 -26.89 5.09 -4.69
CA MET A 1 -25.49 5.54 -4.78
C MET A 1 -24.99 5.65 -3.35
N VAL A 2 -23.96 4.89 -3.00
CA VAL A 2 -23.36 4.99 -1.67
C VAL A 2 -22.52 6.26 -1.65
N ARG A 3 -22.93 7.24 -0.85
CA ARG A 3 -22.30 8.56 -0.79
C ARG A 3 -21.30 8.65 0.37
N GLY A 4 -20.21 9.35 0.11
CA GLY A 4 -19.23 9.71 1.13
C GLY A 4 -18.83 11.17 1.05
N ILE A 5 -18.11 11.64 2.05
CA ILE A 5 -17.43 12.93 2.03
C ILE A 5 -15.96 12.75 2.35
N ASP A 6 -15.14 13.72 1.98
CA ASP A 6 -13.81 13.84 2.55
C ASP A 6 -13.60 15.22 3.17
N VAL A 7 -12.78 15.25 4.22
CA VAL A 7 -12.60 16.42 5.08
C VAL A 7 -11.15 16.58 5.50
N SER A 8 -10.79 17.80 5.85
CA SER A 8 -9.48 18.18 6.39
C SER A 8 -9.64 19.27 7.44
N ASP A 9 -8.54 19.98 7.75
CA ASP A 9 -8.57 21.14 8.64
C ASP A 9 -9.45 22.28 8.10
N HIS A 10 -9.73 22.31 6.78
CA HIS A 10 -10.57 23.31 6.13
C HIS A 10 -12.03 23.31 6.63
N GLN A 11 -12.58 22.17 7.04
CA GLN A 11 -13.97 22.05 7.48
C GLN A 11 -14.18 22.39 8.97
N GLY A 12 -13.10 22.62 9.73
CA GLY A 12 -13.18 22.93 11.16
C GLY A 12 -13.81 21.79 11.98
N THR A 13 -14.90 22.09 12.71
CA THR A 13 -15.62 21.09 13.52
C THR A 13 -16.79 20.51 12.74
N VAL A 14 -16.80 19.19 12.57
CA VAL A 14 -17.86 18.44 11.87
C VAL A 14 -18.81 17.79 12.87
N ASN A 15 -20.12 17.99 12.68
CA ASN A 15 -21.15 17.27 13.41
C ASN A 15 -21.45 15.93 12.71
N TRP A 16 -20.71 14.89 13.11
CA TRP A 16 -20.79 13.57 12.51
C TRP A 16 -22.17 12.90 12.64
N THR A 17 -22.94 13.20 13.68
CA THR A 17 -24.30 12.66 13.83
C THR A 17 -25.24 13.23 12.76
N ALA A 18 -25.13 14.53 12.46
CA ALA A 18 -25.89 15.15 11.38
C ALA A 18 -25.43 14.65 10.00
N VAL A 19 -24.12 14.44 9.82
CA VAL A 19 -23.57 13.86 8.58
C VAL A 19 -24.13 12.46 8.34
N ALA A 20 -24.12 11.58 9.34
CA ALA A 20 -24.68 10.22 9.22
C ALA A 20 -26.18 10.25 8.89
N LYS A 21 -26.95 11.14 9.53
CA LYS A 21 -28.38 11.34 9.25
C LYS A 21 -28.66 11.89 7.84
N SER A 22 -27.66 12.45 7.17
CA SER A 22 -27.76 12.94 5.79
C SER A 22 -27.62 11.83 4.73
N GLY A 23 -27.50 10.57 5.16
CA GLY A 23 -27.32 9.42 4.26
C GLY A 23 -25.91 9.34 3.67
N ILE A 24 -24.93 9.92 4.36
CA ILE A 24 -23.51 9.62 4.12
C ILE A 24 -23.22 8.27 4.76
N GLU A 25 -22.45 7.42 4.07
CA GLU A 25 -22.15 6.05 4.52
C GLU A 25 -20.66 5.84 4.81
N PHE A 26 -19.79 6.67 4.22
CA PHE A 26 -18.36 6.67 4.48
C PHE A 26 -17.80 8.10 4.53
N ALA A 27 -16.69 8.29 5.24
CA ALA A 27 -15.95 9.54 5.23
C ALA A 27 -14.44 9.31 5.28
N ILE A 28 -13.69 10.11 4.53
CA ILE A 28 -12.22 10.03 4.49
C ILE A 28 -11.66 11.32 5.08
N THR A 29 -10.71 11.26 6.00
CA THR A 29 -10.12 12.46 6.63
C THR A 29 -8.64 12.59 6.30
N LYS A 30 -8.17 13.82 6.07
CA LYS A 30 -6.73 14.09 5.98
C LYS A 30 -6.04 13.66 7.26
N ALA A 31 -4.97 12.89 7.13
CA ALA A 31 -4.13 12.52 8.27
C ALA A 31 -2.83 13.31 8.29
N THR A 32 -2.14 13.35 7.14
CA THR A 32 -0.76 13.83 7.05
C THR A 32 -0.50 14.43 5.68
N GLU A 33 0.52 15.28 5.57
CA GLU A 33 0.99 15.86 4.31
C GLU A 33 2.52 15.95 4.32
N GLY A 34 3.16 15.54 3.22
CA GLY A 34 4.61 15.59 3.11
C GLY A 34 5.33 14.89 4.28
N GLY A 35 6.57 15.27 4.55
CA GLY A 35 7.41 14.56 5.51
C GLY A 35 7.13 14.87 6.98
N THR A 36 6.34 15.91 7.28
CA THR A 36 6.27 16.47 8.64
C THR A 36 4.88 16.92 9.09
N PHE A 37 3.94 17.22 8.18
CA PHE A 37 2.66 17.79 8.58
C PHE A 37 1.68 16.70 9.01
N VAL A 38 1.02 16.94 10.15
CA VAL A 38 -0.08 16.14 10.70
C VAL A 38 -1.29 17.06 10.81
N ALA A 39 -2.45 16.62 10.31
CA ALA A 39 -3.66 17.42 10.34
C ALA A 39 -4.22 17.54 11.77
N ASP A 40 -4.47 18.77 12.23
CA ASP A 40 -4.99 19.06 13.58
C ASP A 40 -6.39 18.46 13.81
N SER A 41 -7.17 18.33 12.73
CA SER A 41 -8.50 17.73 12.74
C SER A 41 -8.52 16.21 12.77
N PHE A 42 -7.41 15.52 12.47
CA PHE A 42 -7.41 14.10 12.18
C PHE A 42 -8.02 13.28 13.32
N HIS A 43 -7.52 13.41 14.56
CA HIS A 43 -8.01 12.58 15.67
C HIS A 43 -9.50 12.78 15.95
N ARG A 44 -9.98 14.02 15.86
CA ARG A 44 -11.39 14.38 16.06
C ARG A 44 -12.27 13.80 14.96
N ASN A 45 -11.84 13.91 13.70
CA ASN A 45 -12.58 13.35 12.57
C ASN A 45 -12.54 11.82 12.60
N TRP A 46 -11.36 11.23 12.79
CA TRP A 46 -11.15 9.78 12.81
C TRP A 46 -11.98 9.05 13.87
N SER A 47 -12.08 9.63 15.07
CA SER A 47 -12.93 9.10 16.15
C SER A 47 -14.41 9.44 15.91
N GLY A 48 -14.72 10.64 15.45
CA GLY A 48 -16.07 11.11 15.17
C GLY A 48 -16.79 10.26 14.12
N ILE A 49 -16.14 9.97 12.98
CA ILE A 49 -16.69 9.12 11.91
C ILE A 49 -17.04 7.73 12.46
N ARG A 50 -16.11 7.11 13.23
CA ARG A 50 -16.32 5.79 13.85
C ARG A 50 -17.49 5.80 14.83
N SER A 51 -17.62 6.85 15.64
CA SER A 51 -18.63 6.94 16.71
C SER A 51 -20.07 6.90 16.21
N VAL A 52 -20.31 7.33 14.97
CA VAL A 52 -21.62 7.34 14.31
C VAL A 52 -21.80 6.16 13.36
N GLY A 53 -20.88 5.19 13.41
CA GLY A 53 -20.93 3.96 12.65
C GLY A 53 -20.60 4.10 11.16
N LEU A 54 -20.15 5.26 10.68
CA LEU A 54 -19.72 5.44 9.29
C LEU A 54 -18.43 4.66 9.01
N VAL A 55 -18.24 4.24 7.76
CA VAL A 55 -16.96 3.67 7.33
C VAL A 55 -15.95 4.81 7.24
N ARG A 56 -14.82 4.71 7.95
CA ARG A 56 -13.79 5.76 7.93
C ARG A 56 -12.60 5.39 7.05
N GLY A 57 -12.02 6.38 6.40
CA GLY A 57 -10.75 6.30 5.68
C GLY A 57 -9.83 7.46 6.04
N ALA A 58 -8.56 7.33 5.71
CA ALA A 58 -7.56 8.36 5.96
C ALA A 58 -6.67 8.54 4.74
N TYR A 59 -6.34 9.79 4.41
CA TYR A 59 -5.46 10.10 3.29
C TYR A 59 -4.17 10.83 3.71
N HIS A 60 -3.12 10.58 2.93
CA HIS A 60 -1.85 11.30 2.96
C HIS A 60 -1.74 12.18 1.72
N PHE A 61 -1.60 13.49 1.88
CA PHE A 61 -1.32 14.40 0.78
C PHE A 61 0.17 14.33 0.43
N TYR A 62 0.49 13.80 -0.74
CA TYR A 62 1.85 13.54 -1.16
C TYR A 62 2.56 14.81 -1.66
N ARG A 63 3.81 15.01 -1.23
CA ARG A 63 4.69 16.10 -1.64
C ARG A 63 5.97 15.53 -2.27
N PRO A 64 6.10 15.51 -3.62
CA PRO A 64 7.21 14.86 -4.31
C PRO A 64 8.62 15.37 -3.97
N ARG A 65 8.76 16.59 -3.44
CA ARG A 65 10.06 17.10 -2.97
C ARG A 65 10.56 16.45 -1.68
N THR A 66 9.69 15.75 -0.97
CA THR A 66 10.01 15.07 0.29
C THR A 66 10.25 13.58 0.03
N ASP A 67 11.12 12.95 0.81
CA ASP A 67 11.33 11.50 0.77
C ASP A 67 10.01 10.72 0.93
N ALA A 68 9.78 9.76 0.03
CA ALA A 68 8.54 9.01 -0.04
C ALA A 68 8.36 8.03 1.13
N LEU A 69 9.46 7.47 1.66
CA LEU A 69 9.41 6.54 2.79
C LEU A 69 9.17 7.28 4.10
N ALA A 70 9.73 8.48 4.28
CA ALA A 70 9.42 9.37 5.40
C ALA A 70 7.93 9.74 5.42
N GLN A 71 7.38 10.10 4.26
CA GLN A 71 5.94 10.34 4.06
C GLN A 71 5.07 9.14 4.45
N ALA A 72 5.42 7.95 3.96
CA ALA A 72 4.71 6.72 4.29
C ALA A 72 4.80 6.40 5.80
N ASN A 73 5.98 6.55 6.40
CA ASN A 73 6.19 6.30 7.83
C ASN A 73 5.41 7.29 8.69
N LEU A 74 5.34 8.58 8.31
CA LEU A 74 4.53 9.57 9.01
C LEU A 74 3.05 9.17 8.99
N PHE A 75 2.53 8.81 7.82
CA PHE A 75 1.15 8.34 7.69
C PHE A 75 0.90 7.09 8.56
N LEU A 76 1.77 6.09 8.51
CA LEU A 76 1.64 4.84 9.29
C LEU A 76 1.79 5.05 10.80
N ASN A 77 2.55 6.06 11.22
CA ASN A 77 2.64 6.45 12.62
C ASN A 77 1.34 7.08 13.11
N MET A 78 0.72 7.92 12.28
CA MET A 78 -0.53 8.62 12.60
C MET A 78 -1.76 7.71 12.53
N VAL A 79 -1.85 6.89 11.49
CA VAL A 79 -3.05 6.11 11.18
C VAL A 79 -2.90 4.67 11.64
N LYS A 80 -3.66 4.32 12.68
CA LYS A 80 -3.78 2.93 13.16
C LYS A 80 -5.10 2.34 12.68
N LEU A 81 -5.03 1.53 11.63
CA LEU A 81 -6.19 0.91 11.01
C LEU A 81 -6.77 -0.18 11.91
N GLN A 82 -8.10 -0.27 11.90
CA GLN A 82 -8.86 -1.34 12.51
C GLN A 82 -9.70 -2.06 11.44
N PRO A 83 -10.18 -3.28 11.72
CA PRO A 83 -11.15 -3.95 10.85
C PRO A 83 -12.32 -3.02 10.53
N GLY A 84 -12.70 -3.00 9.25
CA GLY A 84 -13.77 -2.15 8.71
C GLY A 84 -13.37 -0.71 8.37
N ASP A 85 -12.12 -0.30 8.61
CA ASP A 85 -11.59 0.96 8.07
C ASP A 85 -11.20 0.78 6.59
N LEU A 86 -11.36 1.80 5.75
CA LEU A 86 -10.89 1.77 4.36
C LEU A 86 -9.36 1.60 4.30
N PRO A 87 -8.81 1.06 3.20
CA PRO A 87 -7.39 1.11 2.95
C PRO A 87 -6.82 2.54 3.01
N PRO A 88 -5.52 2.68 3.31
CA PRO A 88 -4.82 3.95 3.20
C PRO A 88 -5.02 4.61 1.84
N VAL A 89 -5.19 5.93 1.81
CA VAL A 89 -5.24 6.68 0.56
C VAL A 89 -3.94 7.46 0.37
N LEU A 90 -3.29 7.29 -0.78
CA LEU A 90 -2.28 8.21 -1.28
C LEU A 90 -2.94 9.25 -2.17
N ASP A 91 -2.96 10.49 -1.72
CA ASP A 91 -3.42 11.64 -2.50
C ASP A 91 -2.22 12.24 -3.25
N ILE A 92 -2.21 12.05 -4.58
CA ILE A 92 -1.22 12.63 -5.49
C ILE A 92 -1.91 13.53 -6.51
N GLU A 93 -1.76 14.82 -6.29
CA GLU A 93 -2.34 15.86 -7.15
C GLU A 93 -1.42 17.07 -7.36
N ARG A 94 -0.15 16.95 -6.96
CA ARG A 94 0.92 17.93 -7.18
C ARG A 94 2.22 17.22 -7.53
N ASP A 95 2.95 17.76 -8.50
CA ASP A 95 4.30 17.32 -8.85
C ASP A 95 5.39 18.10 -8.09
N ASP A 96 5.02 19.25 -7.50
CA ASP A 96 5.93 20.22 -6.89
C ASP A 96 7.12 20.61 -7.81
N GLY A 97 6.94 20.53 -9.14
CA GLY A 97 8.00 20.74 -10.14
C GLY A 97 9.09 19.65 -10.15
N VAL A 98 8.79 18.46 -9.61
CA VAL A 98 9.68 17.29 -9.65
C VAL A 98 9.41 16.50 -10.94
N GLU A 99 10.49 16.05 -11.59
CA GLU A 99 10.42 15.26 -12.83
C GLU A 99 9.52 14.01 -12.68
N PRO A 100 8.67 13.69 -13.68
CA PRO A 100 7.65 12.66 -13.58
C PRO A 100 8.18 11.29 -13.14
N GLU A 101 9.32 10.84 -13.64
CA GLU A 101 9.92 9.55 -13.29
C GLU A 101 10.31 9.46 -11.81
N ARG A 102 10.69 10.59 -11.21
CA ARG A 102 10.98 10.67 -9.76
C ARG A 102 9.69 10.67 -8.95
N VAL A 103 8.64 11.35 -9.42
CA VAL A 103 7.29 11.28 -8.83
C VAL A 103 6.80 9.82 -8.86
N ARG A 104 6.90 9.15 -10.02
CA ARG A 104 6.55 7.75 -10.24
C ARG A 104 7.24 6.81 -9.26
N ALA A 105 8.56 6.93 -9.14
CA ALA A 105 9.35 6.12 -8.21
C ALA A 105 8.91 6.34 -6.75
N GLY A 106 8.67 7.60 -6.37
CA GLY A 106 8.20 7.95 -5.03
C GLY A 106 6.81 7.41 -4.70
N ILE A 107 5.84 7.54 -5.62
CA ILE A 107 4.52 6.91 -5.52
C ILE A 107 4.67 5.41 -5.28
N ARG A 108 5.48 4.72 -6.10
CA ARG A 108 5.72 3.27 -5.94
C ARG A 108 6.27 2.93 -4.55
N SER A 109 7.27 3.66 -4.08
CA SER A 109 7.87 3.46 -2.76
C SER A 109 6.86 3.66 -1.62
N TRP A 110 6.02 4.70 -1.70
CA TRP A 110 4.99 4.94 -0.70
C TRP A 110 3.96 3.81 -0.68
N LEU A 111 3.43 3.44 -1.85
CA LEU A 111 2.40 2.40 -1.98
C LEU A 111 2.87 1.05 -1.43
N VAL A 112 4.06 0.61 -1.85
CA VAL A 112 4.66 -0.67 -1.39
C VAL A 112 4.87 -0.64 0.13
N ARG A 113 5.41 0.46 0.65
CA ARG A 113 5.68 0.62 2.10
C ARG A 113 4.40 0.52 2.93
N VAL A 114 3.32 1.15 2.46
CA VAL A 114 2.03 1.19 3.17
C VAL A 114 1.24 -0.12 2.99
N GLU A 115 1.23 -0.72 1.81
CA GLU A 115 0.62 -2.04 1.57
C GLU A 115 1.27 -3.09 2.47
N SER A 116 2.61 -3.12 2.51
CA SER A 116 3.35 -4.04 3.37
C SER A 116 3.07 -3.85 4.86
N ALA A 117 2.88 -2.61 5.32
CA ALA A 117 2.67 -2.32 6.74
C ALA A 117 1.27 -2.70 7.22
N THR A 118 0.29 -2.59 6.32
CA THR A 118 -1.13 -2.68 6.67
C THR A 118 -1.77 -3.97 6.19
N GLY A 119 -1.15 -4.69 5.26
CA GLY A 119 -1.76 -5.81 4.55
C GLY A 119 -2.94 -5.37 3.67
N ARG A 120 -3.08 -4.06 3.40
CA ARG A 120 -4.16 -3.47 2.61
C ARG A 120 -3.58 -2.68 1.47
N ARG A 121 -3.96 -3.04 0.24
CA ARG A 121 -3.56 -2.28 -0.95
C ARG A 121 -4.08 -0.85 -0.87
N PRO A 122 -3.22 0.17 -0.88
CA PRO A 122 -3.67 1.55 -0.79
C PRO A 122 -4.53 1.96 -1.98
N ILE A 123 -5.40 2.93 -1.74
CA ILE A 123 -6.15 3.63 -2.78
C ILE A 123 -5.28 4.77 -3.31
N LEU A 124 -5.24 4.94 -4.62
CA LEU A 124 -4.65 6.13 -5.25
C LEU A 124 -5.75 7.16 -5.50
N TYR A 125 -5.57 8.37 -4.96
CA TYR A 125 -6.37 9.53 -5.32
C TYR A 125 -5.59 10.45 -6.27
N THR A 126 -6.27 10.91 -7.32
CA THR A 126 -5.73 11.85 -8.31
C THR A 126 -6.86 12.42 -9.18
N TYR A 127 -6.54 13.23 -10.19
CA TYR A 127 -7.48 13.70 -11.21
C TYR A 127 -6.95 13.51 -12.65
N PRO A 128 -7.84 13.38 -13.65
CA PRO A 128 -7.51 13.12 -15.06
C PRO A 128 -6.28 13.83 -15.62
N GLY A 129 -6.36 15.16 -15.74
CA GLY A 129 -5.34 15.94 -16.44
C GLY A 129 -3.98 15.90 -15.76
N PHE A 130 -3.94 15.75 -14.43
CA PHE A 130 -2.67 15.60 -13.72
C PHE A 130 -2.01 14.26 -13.99
N TRP A 131 -2.76 13.16 -13.91
CA TRP A 131 -2.19 11.84 -14.17
C TRP A 131 -1.73 11.70 -15.63
N GLU A 132 -2.48 12.26 -16.57
CA GLU A 132 -2.09 12.31 -17.98
C GLU A 132 -0.84 13.16 -18.19
N GLY A 133 -0.76 14.32 -17.53
CA GLY A 133 0.40 15.20 -17.55
C GLY A 133 1.67 14.57 -16.98
N LEU A 134 1.54 13.64 -16.03
CA LEU A 134 2.66 12.85 -15.51
C LEU A 134 3.15 11.76 -16.48
N GLY A 135 2.45 11.50 -17.60
CA GLY A 135 2.83 10.45 -18.56
C GLY A 135 1.89 9.25 -18.58
N ASN A 136 0.73 9.36 -17.91
CA ASN A 136 -0.40 8.45 -18.06
C ASN A 136 -0.07 6.96 -17.81
N TRP A 137 0.76 6.69 -16.79
CA TRP A 137 1.32 5.35 -16.58
C TRP A 137 0.27 4.30 -16.25
N GLN A 138 0.46 3.10 -16.80
CA GLN A 138 -0.44 1.95 -16.59
C GLN A 138 -0.02 1.02 -15.46
N GLU A 139 1.17 1.20 -14.87
CA GLU A 139 1.69 0.27 -13.86
C GLU A 139 0.86 0.27 -12.57
N PHE A 140 0.11 1.34 -12.31
CA PHE A 140 -0.71 1.50 -11.11
C PHE A 140 -2.15 1.03 -11.29
N ARG A 141 -2.53 0.52 -12.47
CA ARG A 141 -3.91 0.16 -12.84
C ARG A 141 -4.58 -0.91 -11.95
N GLU A 142 -3.78 -1.65 -11.18
CA GLU A 142 -4.26 -2.68 -10.24
C GLU A 142 -4.45 -2.14 -8.81
N TYR A 143 -4.15 -0.87 -8.54
CA TYR A 143 -4.52 -0.19 -7.29
C TYR A 143 -5.95 0.33 -7.40
N PRO A 144 -6.75 0.27 -6.31
CA PRO A 144 -8.03 0.96 -6.23
C PRO A 144 -7.87 2.46 -6.55
N LEU A 145 -8.74 2.98 -7.42
CA LEU A 145 -8.69 4.38 -7.85
C LEU A 145 -9.81 5.18 -7.18
N TRP A 146 -9.44 6.29 -6.55
CA TRP A 146 -10.34 7.36 -6.16
C TRP A 146 -10.11 8.55 -7.08
N ILE A 147 -10.95 8.71 -8.11
CA ILE A 147 -10.74 9.76 -9.13
C ILE A 147 -11.53 11.02 -8.77
N ALA A 148 -10.89 12.17 -8.79
CA ALA A 148 -11.56 13.46 -8.77
C ALA A 148 -11.84 13.93 -10.19
N HIS A 149 -13.12 14.06 -10.55
CA HIS A 149 -13.51 14.55 -11.86
C HIS A 149 -14.90 15.20 -11.80
N TYR A 150 -14.92 16.53 -11.76
CA TYR A 150 -16.16 17.30 -11.60
C TYR A 150 -16.81 17.50 -12.97
N THR A 151 -17.69 16.57 -13.33
CA THR A 151 -18.33 16.51 -14.65
C THR A 151 -19.82 16.27 -14.54
N THR A 152 -20.57 16.65 -15.57
CA THR A 152 -21.99 16.31 -15.73
C THR A 152 -22.19 14.97 -16.45
N ALA A 153 -21.12 14.35 -16.95
CA ALA A 153 -21.19 13.04 -17.56
C ALA A 153 -21.62 11.96 -16.55
N ALA A 154 -22.26 10.90 -17.05
CA ALA A 154 -22.75 9.81 -16.22
C ALA A 154 -21.62 9.00 -15.52
N ARG A 155 -20.37 9.15 -15.98
CA ARG A 155 -19.18 8.46 -15.47
C ARG A 155 -17.97 9.40 -15.53
N PRO A 156 -17.02 9.31 -14.59
CA PRO A 156 -15.78 10.06 -14.65
C PRO A 156 -14.88 9.56 -15.79
N TRP A 157 -13.97 10.42 -16.24
CA TRP A 157 -12.84 9.99 -17.06
C TRP A 157 -11.82 9.28 -16.18
N VAL A 158 -11.30 8.15 -16.67
CA VAL A 158 -10.36 7.30 -15.93
C VAL A 158 -9.07 7.19 -16.75
N PRO A 159 -7.97 7.82 -16.30
CA PRO A 159 -6.70 7.76 -17.00
C PRO A 159 -5.93 6.47 -16.64
N GLY A 160 -4.65 6.36 -17.02
CA GLY A 160 -3.68 5.44 -16.44
C GLY A 160 -3.95 3.95 -16.67
N GLY A 161 -4.75 3.59 -17.68
CA GLY A 161 -5.11 2.20 -17.96
C GLY A 161 -5.96 1.54 -16.86
N TRP A 162 -6.46 2.30 -15.89
CA TRP A 162 -7.46 1.79 -14.94
C TRP A 162 -8.72 1.41 -15.69
N GLY A 163 -9.22 0.19 -15.45
CA GLY A 163 -10.46 -0.27 -16.09
C GLY A 163 -11.71 0.43 -15.54
N THR A 164 -11.65 0.94 -14.31
CA THR A 164 -12.75 1.66 -13.64
C THR A 164 -12.24 2.33 -12.35
N TRP A 165 -13.12 3.06 -11.65
CA TRP A 165 -12.86 3.67 -10.35
C TRP A 165 -13.49 2.85 -9.21
N THR A 166 -12.88 2.92 -8.02
CA THR A 166 -13.47 2.43 -6.76
C THR A 166 -14.30 3.54 -6.11
N MET A 167 -13.78 4.77 -6.13
CA MET A 167 -14.47 5.97 -5.65
C MET A 167 -14.36 7.09 -6.67
N TRP A 168 -15.37 7.95 -6.71
CA TRP A 168 -15.41 9.12 -7.58
C TRP A 168 -15.77 10.35 -6.75
N GLN A 169 -14.84 11.29 -6.60
CA GLN A 169 -15.14 12.62 -6.09
C GLN A 169 -15.74 13.44 -7.23
N PHE A 170 -17.03 13.73 -7.12
CA PHE A 170 -17.79 14.33 -8.21
C PHE A 170 -18.05 15.83 -8.02
N THR A 171 -17.80 16.37 -6.82
CA THR A 171 -17.88 17.81 -6.55
C THR A 171 -17.13 18.17 -5.27
N ASP A 172 -16.53 19.36 -5.27
CA ASP A 172 -15.97 20.08 -4.12
C ASP A 172 -16.95 21.08 -3.48
N ARG A 173 -18.15 21.20 -4.06
CA ARG A 173 -19.16 22.20 -3.70
C ARG A 173 -20.41 21.57 -3.10
N GLY A 174 -20.27 20.39 -2.52
CA GLY A 174 -21.35 19.73 -1.83
C GLY A 174 -21.83 20.52 -0.62
N THR A 175 -23.09 20.31 -0.25
CA THR A 175 -23.65 20.77 1.02
C THR A 175 -24.16 19.55 1.77
N VAL A 176 -23.57 19.27 2.93
CA VAL A 176 -23.94 18.14 3.79
C VAL A 176 -24.21 18.67 5.19
N ASN A 177 -25.38 18.33 5.74
CA ASN A 177 -25.75 18.79 7.07
C ASN A 177 -24.73 18.27 8.10
N GLY A 178 -24.22 19.18 8.93
CA GLY A 178 -23.16 18.92 9.90
C GLY A 178 -21.75 19.31 9.45
N VAL A 179 -21.57 19.74 8.19
CA VAL A 179 -20.34 20.37 7.72
C VAL A 179 -20.61 21.84 7.43
N THR A 180 -19.73 22.73 7.89
CA THR A 180 -19.85 24.17 7.60
C THR A 180 -19.22 24.47 6.25
N GLY A 181 -19.97 25.13 5.36
CA GLY A 181 -19.49 25.51 4.03
C GLY A 181 -19.47 24.35 3.02
N PRO A 182 -18.83 24.56 1.86
CA PRO A 182 -18.64 23.53 0.84
C PRO A 182 -17.85 22.32 1.36
N VAL A 183 -18.22 21.14 0.89
CA VAL A 183 -17.51 19.89 1.20
C VAL A 183 -17.41 19.00 -0.03
N ASP A 184 -16.30 18.28 -0.13
CA ASP A 184 -16.07 17.28 -1.15
C ASP A 184 -17.03 16.09 -0.98
N VAL A 185 -17.67 15.67 -2.08
CA VAL A 185 -18.65 14.58 -2.08
C VAL A 185 -18.25 13.50 -3.07
N ASN A 186 -18.37 12.27 -2.58
CA ASN A 186 -17.85 11.07 -3.20
C ASN A 186 -18.95 10.05 -3.48
N SER A 187 -18.79 9.31 -4.57
CA SER A 187 -19.52 8.08 -4.87
C SER A 187 -18.64 6.88 -4.65
N PHE A 188 -19.14 5.85 -3.98
CA PHE A 188 -18.53 4.51 -4.04
C PHE A 188 -19.12 3.71 -5.22
N ASN A 189 -18.27 2.97 -5.93
CA ASN A 189 -18.68 2.08 -7.01
C ASN A 189 -19.17 0.75 -6.45
N VAL A 190 -20.48 0.64 -6.20
CA VAL A 190 -21.10 -0.55 -5.61
C VAL A 190 -21.07 -1.71 -6.60
N VAL A 191 -20.51 -2.84 -6.18
CA VAL A 191 -20.61 -4.10 -6.95
C VAL A 191 -21.84 -4.88 -6.51
N LYS A 192 -22.67 -5.27 -7.47
CA LYS A 192 -23.90 -6.02 -7.24
C LYS A 192 -24.19 -6.94 -8.41
N ALA A 193 -25.24 -7.75 -8.31
CA ALA A 193 -25.63 -8.68 -9.37
C ALA A 193 -25.70 -7.97 -10.74
N GLY A 194 -25.01 -8.53 -11.74
CA GLY A 194 -24.93 -7.99 -13.09
C GLY A 194 -23.86 -6.91 -13.30
N SER A 195 -23.15 -6.45 -12.27
CA SER A 195 -21.97 -5.60 -12.44
C SER A 195 -20.90 -6.32 -13.26
N GLN A 196 -20.25 -5.60 -14.17
CA GLN A 196 -19.17 -6.11 -15.01
C GLN A 196 -18.04 -5.07 -15.11
N SER A 197 -16.89 -5.35 -14.48
CA SER A 197 -15.73 -4.45 -14.51
C SER A 197 -14.48 -5.09 -13.87
N MET A 198 -13.33 -4.43 -13.98
CA MET A 198 -12.12 -4.83 -13.24
C MET A 198 -12.29 -4.80 -11.71
N VAL A 199 -13.18 -3.96 -11.16
CA VAL A 199 -13.47 -3.98 -9.71
C VAL A 199 -14.20 -5.27 -9.32
N VAL A 200 -15.00 -5.86 -10.21
CA VAL A 200 -15.59 -7.18 -9.98
C VAL A 200 -14.51 -8.26 -9.89
N VAL A 201 -13.52 -8.22 -10.78
CA VAL A 201 -12.37 -9.14 -10.74
C VAL A 201 -11.62 -9.01 -9.40
N GLN A 202 -11.43 -7.80 -8.89
CA GLN A 202 -10.78 -7.56 -7.60
C GLN A 202 -11.60 -8.13 -6.44
N VAL A 203 -12.92 -7.92 -6.43
CA VAL A 203 -13.84 -8.49 -5.44
C VAL A 203 -13.82 -10.02 -5.48
N GLN A 204 -13.95 -10.62 -6.67
CA GLN A 204 -13.89 -12.06 -6.87
C GLN A 204 -12.56 -12.65 -6.37
N ARG A 205 -11.44 -11.99 -6.68
CA ARG A 205 -10.10 -12.40 -6.21
C ARG A 205 -10.01 -12.35 -4.69
N ALA A 206 -10.51 -11.29 -4.06
CA ALA A 206 -10.51 -11.14 -2.60
C ALA A 206 -11.38 -12.20 -1.91
N LEU A 207 -12.60 -12.43 -2.40
CA LEU A 207 -13.50 -13.48 -1.88
C LEU A 207 -12.88 -14.86 -2.03
N ARG A 208 -12.32 -15.19 -3.20
CA ARG A 208 -11.63 -16.46 -3.43
C ARG A 208 -10.42 -16.63 -2.51
N GLY A 209 -9.63 -15.57 -2.33
CA GLY A 209 -8.50 -15.57 -1.39
C GLY A 209 -8.92 -15.81 0.06
N LYS A 210 -10.18 -15.51 0.39
CA LYS A 210 -10.81 -15.82 1.69
C LYS A 210 -11.63 -17.12 1.66
N GLY A 211 -11.41 -17.99 0.68
CA GLY A 211 -12.01 -19.33 0.65
C GLY A 211 -13.49 -19.39 0.27
N TYR A 212 -14.05 -18.34 -0.32
CA TYR A 212 -15.44 -18.36 -0.80
C TYR A 212 -15.50 -18.83 -2.27
N ASP A 213 -16.52 -19.63 -2.60
CA ASP A 213 -16.79 -20.08 -3.97
C ASP A 213 -17.42 -18.94 -4.80
N ILE A 214 -16.59 -18.28 -5.60
CA ILE A 214 -17.02 -17.18 -6.48
C ILE A 214 -17.52 -17.64 -7.85
N GLY A 215 -17.41 -18.94 -8.17
CA GLY A 215 -17.54 -19.46 -9.53
C GLY A 215 -16.31 -19.13 -10.38
N SER A 216 -16.49 -18.36 -11.45
CA SER A 216 -15.41 -17.94 -12.37
C SER A 216 -14.81 -16.60 -11.98
N LEU A 217 -13.49 -16.43 -12.19
CA LEU A 217 -12.82 -15.13 -12.09
C LEU A 217 -12.86 -14.44 -13.46
N ASP A 218 -14.01 -13.91 -13.82
CA ASP A 218 -14.32 -13.42 -15.17
C ASP A 218 -14.71 -11.93 -15.21
N GLY A 219 -14.80 -11.28 -14.04
CA GLY A 219 -15.22 -9.88 -13.96
C GLY A 219 -16.72 -9.68 -14.11
N VAL A 220 -17.53 -10.74 -14.05
CA VAL A 220 -18.99 -10.70 -14.06
C VAL A 220 -19.54 -11.10 -12.70
N PHE A 221 -20.26 -10.19 -12.04
CA PHE A 221 -20.78 -10.44 -10.69
C PHE A 221 -22.11 -11.23 -10.78
N GLY A 222 -21.97 -12.53 -11.06
CA GLY A 222 -23.07 -13.48 -11.18
C GLY A 222 -23.57 -14.04 -9.83
N ALA A 223 -24.49 -15.00 -9.89
CA ALA A 223 -25.15 -15.57 -8.72
C ALA A 223 -24.16 -16.18 -7.69
N LYS A 224 -23.10 -16.85 -8.15
CA LYS A 224 -22.05 -17.41 -7.29
C LYS A 224 -21.27 -16.32 -6.54
N SER A 225 -20.81 -15.28 -7.23
CA SER A 225 -20.12 -14.15 -6.61
C SER A 225 -21.03 -13.38 -5.62
N GLN A 226 -22.32 -13.22 -5.95
CA GLN A 226 -23.29 -12.63 -5.04
C GLN A 226 -23.50 -13.48 -3.78
N GLN A 227 -23.63 -14.80 -3.93
CA GLN A 227 -23.77 -15.74 -2.81
C GLN A 227 -22.51 -15.74 -1.93
N ALA A 228 -21.31 -15.83 -2.52
CA ALA A 228 -20.04 -15.69 -1.81
C ALA A 228 -19.96 -14.39 -0.99
N THR A 229 -20.49 -13.30 -1.54
CA THR A 229 -20.55 -12.01 -0.85
C THR A 229 -21.48 -12.06 0.36
N ARG A 230 -22.67 -12.67 0.24
CA ARG A 230 -23.59 -12.86 1.38
C ARG A 230 -22.96 -13.69 2.49
N GLU A 231 -22.27 -14.76 2.12
CA GLU A 231 -21.57 -15.64 3.06
C GLU A 231 -20.45 -14.89 3.78
N PHE A 232 -19.65 -14.11 3.05
CA PHE A 232 -18.62 -13.27 3.63
C PHE A 232 -19.21 -12.22 4.58
N GLN A 233 -20.24 -11.50 4.14
CA GLN A 233 -20.94 -10.52 4.97
C GLN A 233 -21.45 -11.14 6.27
N ALA A 234 -22.11 -12.30 6.19
CA ALA A 234 -22.57 -13.02 7.37
C ALA A 234 -21.40 -13.41 8.31
N ALA A 235 -20.29 -13.89 7.75
CA ALA A 235 -19.11 -14.28 8.52
C ALA A 235 -18.45 -13.11 9.27
N VAL A 236 -18.51 -11.89 8.72
CA VAL A 236 -17.96 -10.68 9.36
C VAL A 236 -19.00 -9.83 10.09
N GLY A 237 -20.22 -10.37 10.29
CA GLY A 237 -21.29 -9.69 11.04
C GLY A 237 -21.92 -8.49 10.32
N LEU A 238 -21.82 -8.43 9.00
CA LEU A 238 -22.47 -7.44 8.16
C LEU A 238 -23.85 -7.94 7.67
N LYS A 239 -24.69 -7.00 7.21
CA LYS A 239 -25.93 -7.35 6.51
C LYS A 239 -25.59 -8.15 5.24
N ALA A 240 -26.11 -9.36 5.15
CA ALA A 240 -25.87 -10.29 4.03
C ALA A 240 -26.75 -10.00 2.79
N ASP A 241 -26.67 -8.77 2.26
CA ASP A 241 -27.45 -8.32 1.10
C ASP A 241 -26.82 -8.67 -0.26
N GLY A 242 -25.59 -9.18 -0.27
CA GLY A 242 -24.87 -9.60 -1.47
C GLY A 242 -24.37 -8.43 -2.32
N GLU A 243 -24.38 -7.22 -1.78
CA GLU A 243 -23.82 -6.03 -2.43
C GLU A 243 -22.49 -5.61 -1.76
N VAL A 244 -21.50 -5.30 -2.59
CA VAL A 244 -20.22 -4.77 -2.11
C VAL A 244 -20.28 -3.24 -2.09
N THR A 245 -20.81 -2.71 -0.99
CA THR A 245 -20.73 -1.28 -0.64
C THR A 245 -19.38 -0.95 -0.03
N ALA A 246 -19.14 0.33 0.30
CA ALA A 246 -17.91 0.77 0.98
C ALA A 246 -17.64 -0.03 2.26
N ARG A 247 -18.69 -0.38 3.02
CA ARG A 247 -18.57 -1.18 4.25
C ARG A 247 -18.12 -2.60 3.95
N THR A 248 -18.82 -3.31 3.06
CA THR A 248 -18.44 -4.68 2.68
C THR A 248 -17.01 -4.71 2.13
N TRP A 249 -16.68 -3.73 1.28
CA TRP A 249 -15.36 -3.63 0.67
C TRP A 249 -14.25 -3.42 1.70
N ALA A 250 -14.43 -2.51 2.68
CA ALA A 250 -13.44 -2.24 3.72
C ALA A 250 -13.06 -3.50 4.53
N TYR A 251 -14.02 -4.38 4.82
CA TYR A 251 -13.75 -5.68 5.45
C TYR A 251 -13.11 -6.67 4.46
N LEU A 252 -13.56 -6.67 3.21
CA LEU A 252 -13.13 -7.62 2.19
C LEU A 252 -11.65 -7.43 1.81
N VAL A 253 -11.17 -6.20 1.73
CA VAL A 253 -9.78 -5.90 1.35
C VAL A 253 -8.83 -5.78 2.55
N ASP A 254 -9.32 -6.05 3.76
CA ASP A 254 -8.50 -6.18 4.94
C ASP A 254 -7.76 -7.52 4.93
N GLY A 255 -6.42 -7.46 4.79
CA GLY A 255 -5.56 -8.64 4.82
C GLY A 255 -5.56 -9.37 6.17
N THR A 256 -5.95 -8.71 7.26
CA THR A 256 -5.99 -9.30 8.60
C THR A 256 -7.25 -10.15 8.86
N ILE A 257 -8.31 -9.96 8.05
CA ILE A 257 -9.54 -10.75 8.17
C ILE A 257 -9.36 -12.07 7.43
N THR A 258 -9.37 -13.17 8.17
CA THR A 258 -9.34 -14.52 7.59
C THR A 258 -10.69 -14.92 7.01
N GLY A 259 -10.65 -15.78 6.00
CA GLY A 259 -11.83 -16.36 5.36
C GLY A 259 -12.53 -17.45 6.17
N LYS A 260 -13.39 -18.23 5.51
CA LYS A 260 -13.95 -19.46 6.12
C LYS A 260 -12.80 -20.35 6.63
N ALA A 261 -12.86 -20.75 7.89
CA ALA A 261 -12.01 -21.82 8.41
C ALA A 261 -12.43 -23.12 7.73
N THR A 262 -11.58 -23.68 6.87
CA THR A 262 -11.88 -24.94 6.19
C THR A 262 -11.49 -26.12 7.09
N GLU A 263 -12.50 -26.78 7.70
CA GLU A 263 -12.42 -28.20 8.04
C GLU A 263 -12.55 -29.04 6.76
N SER A 264 -11.78 -30.13 6.69
CA SER A 264 -11.69 -31.14 5.62
C SER A 264 -11.10 -30.71 4.27
N ARG A 265 -9.79 -30.99 4.10
CA ARG A 265 -9.13 -31.12 2.79
C ARG A 265 -9.09 -32.62 2.44
N PRO A 266 -9.62 -33.07 1.29
CA PRO A 266 -9.25 -34.39 0.76
C PRO A 266 -7.75 -34.37 0.46
N THR A 267 -7.08 -35.42 0.90
CA THR A 267 -5.63 -35.60 0.80
C THR A 267 -5.12 -35.48 -0.63
N ASP A 268 -4.41 -34.38 -0.91
CA ASP A 268 -3.21 -34.41 -1.73
C ASP A 268 -2.04 -34.02 -0.79
N SER A 269 -1.16 -34.99 -0.55
CA SER A 269 0.21 -34.82 -0.04
C SER A 269 0.97 -33.91 -1.01
N ASP A 270 1.74 -32.90 -0.62
CA ASP A 270 2.39 -32.55 0.64
C ASP A 270 2.54 -31.02 0.59
N GLY A 271 2.03 -30.32 1.61
CA GLY A 271 1.77 -28.88 1.55
C GLY A 271 1.94 -28.23 2.91
N THR A 272 2.95 -28.70 3.63
CA THR A 272 3.45 -28.04 4.84
C THR A 272 4.49 -27.01 4.41
N MET A 273 4.40 -25.80 4.96
CA MET A 273 5.55 -24.89 4.96
C MET A 273 6.74 -25.66 5.54
N PRO A 274 7.93 -25.62 4.91
CA PRO A 274 9.11 -26.32 5.39
C PRO A 274 9.33 -25.97 6.86
N THR A 275 9.36 -27.00 7.70
CA THR A 275 9.74 -26.91 9.10
C THR A 275 11.17 -26.31 9.20
N PRO A 276 11.61 -25.84 10.38
CA PRO A 276 12.91 -25.14 10.55
C PRO A 276 14.14 -25.88 10.00
N THR A 277 14.02 -27.18 9.72
CA THR A 277 15.07 -28.07 9.19
C THR A 277 15.04 -28.30 7.67
N ASP A 278 14.00 -27.88 6.94
CA ASP A 278 13.90 -28.15 5.50
C ASP A 278 14.51 -27.00 4.67
N ALA A 279 15.42 -27.38 3.76
CA ALA A 279 16.15 -26.45 2.90
C ALA A 279 15.18 -25.66 1.99
N ILE A 280 15.22 -24.32 2.08
CA ILE A 280 14.41 -23.45 1.21
C ILE A 280 14.88 -23.57 -0.24
N LYS A 281 13.97 -23.82 -1.18
CA LYS A 281 14.24 -23.86 -2.63
C LYS A 281 13.88 -22.54 -3.28
N LEU A 282 14.67 -22.09 -4.25
CA LEU A 282 14.38 -20.83 -4.93
C LEU A 282 13.09 -20.86 -5.74
N ILE A 283 12.68 -22.02 -6.25
CA ILE A 283 11.36 -22.17 -6.89
C ILE A 283 10.22 -21.83 -5.91
N ASP A 284 10.30 -22.31 -4.67
CA ASP A 284 9.26 -22.04 -3.66
C ASP A 284 9.29 -20.57 -3.24
N VAL A 285 10.48 -19.98 -3.12
CA VAL A 285 10.67 -18.54 -2.91
C VAL A 285 9.96 -17.74 -3.98
N MET A 286 10.10 -18.09 -5.27
CA MET A 286 9.43 -17.37 -6.34
C MET A 286 7.91 -17.58 -6.34
N LYS A 287 7.43 -18.79 -6.00
CA LYS A 287 5.98 -19.08 -5.87
C LYS A 287 5.33 -18.30 -4.73
N PHE A 288 6.06 -18.13 -3.63
CA PHE A 288 5.57 -17.49 -2.40
C PHE A 288 6.05 -16.05 -2.22
N TYR A 289 6.67 -15.47 -3.25
CA TYR A 289 7.05 -14.06 -3.26
C TYR A 289 5.79 -13.19 -3.29
N GLN A 290 5.65 -12.33 -2.29
CA GLN A 290 4.49 -11.46 -2.08
C GLN A 290 4.88 -9.98 -2.08
N ASP A 291 6.09 -9.66 -2.56
CA ASP A 291 6.65 -8.30 -2.60
C ASP A 291 6.79 -7.65 -1.20
N LEU A 292 6.97 -8.47 -0.16
CA LEU A 292 7.20 -8.00 1.20
C LEU A 292 8.65 -7.49 1.36
N PRO A 293 8.92 -6.41 2.13
CA PRO A 293 10.25 -5.84 2.29
C PRO A 293 11.31 -6.82 2.77
N HIS A 294 10.98 -7.71 3.72
CA HIS A 294 11.94 -8.73 4.18
C HIS A 294 12.23 -9.79 3.11
N GLN A 295 11.27 -10.11 2.24
CA GLN A 295 11.47 -11.00 1.09
C GLN A 295 12.36 -10.35 0.03
N ALA A 296 12.11 -9.08 -0.30
CA ALA A 296 12.96 -8.32 -1.22
C ALA A 296 14.38 -8.14 -0.64
N ASN A 297 14.51 -7.87 0.65
CA ASN A 297 15.79 -7.77 1.34
C ASN A 297 16.53 -9.11 1.38
N ALA A 298 15.83 -10.22 1.58
CA ALA A 298 16.41 -11.56 1.52
C ALA A 298 16.94 -11.85 0.09
N LEU A 299 16.17 -11.51 -0.95
CA LEU A 299 16.59 -11.69 -2.35
C LEU A 299 17.78 -10.78 -2.71
N ASN A 300 17.77 -9.53 -2.25
CA ASN A 300 18.89 -8.60 -2.44
C ASN A 300 20.14 -9.06 -1.69
N TRP A 301 19.99 -9.60 -0.48
CA TRP A 301 21.08 -10.18 0.29
C TRP A 301 21.66 -11.42 -0.41
N LEU A 302 20.80 -12.32 -0.89
CA LEU A 302 21.23 -13.51 -1.62
C LEU A 302 21.99 -13.12 -2.90
N GLN A 303 21.46 -12.15 -3.64
CA GLN A 303 22.10 -11.60 -4.81
C GLN A 303 23.48 -11.02 -4.48
N GLY A 304 23.59 -10.21 -3.42
CA GLY A 304 24.87 -9.65 -2.98
C GLY A 304 25.87 -10.69 -2.47
N SER A 305 25.40 -11.89 -2.14
CA SER A 305 26.23 -13.01 -1.67
C SER A 305 26.70 -13.93 -2.80
N LEU A 306 26.24 -13.71 -4.04
CA LEU A 306 26.62 -14.50 -5.21
C LEU A 306 27.74 -13.80 -5.99
N GLU A 307 28.67 -14.58 -6.53
CA GLU A 307 29.68 -14.06 -7.44
C GLU A 307 29.03 -13.49 -8.71
N SER A 308 29.57 -12.38 -9.22
CA SER A 308 29.04 -11.70 -10.42
C SER A 308 28.94 -12.62 -11.64
N GLY A 309 29.85 -13.58 -11.78
CA GLY A 309 29.83 -14.58 -12.86
C GLY A 309 28.65 -15.56 -12.74
N VAL A 310 28.24 -15.91 -11.52
CA VAL A 310 27.09 -16.78 -11.26
C VAL A 310 25.78 -16.07 -11.60
N LEU A 311 25.62 -14.80 -11.19
CA LEU A 311 24.44 -14.01 -11.50
C LEU A 311 24.28 -13.75 -13.01
N LEU A 312 25.41 -13.51 -13.70
CA LEU A 312 25.38 -13.31 -15.14
C LEU A 312 24.98 -14.59 -15.89
N GLU A 313 25.54 -15.74 -15.49
CA GLU A 313 25.18 -17.02 -16.08
C GLU A 313 23.73 -17.41 -15.75
N PHE A 314 23.24 -17.09 -14.54
CA PHE A 314 21.82 -17.21 -14.20
C PHE A 314 20.94 -16.36 -15.11
N ALA A 315 21.32 -15.10 -15.37
CA ALA A 315 20.56 -14.21 -16.26
C ALA A 315 20.44 -14.76 -17.68
N ARG A 316 21.52 -15.33 -18.23
CA ARG A 316 21.51 -15.99 -19.55
C ARG A 316 20.56 -17.18 -19.59
N ARG A 317 20.59 -18.02 -18.55
CA ARG A 317 19.69 -19.19 -18.42
C ARG A 317 18.23 -18.77 -18.28
N TRP A 318 17.96 -17.78 -17.44
CA TRP A 318 16.62 -17.25 -17.20
C TRP A 318 15.99 -16.65 -18.47
N ARG A 319 16.78 -15.91 -19.25
CA ARG A 319 16.34 -15.30 -20.52
C ARG A 319 16.40 -16.25 -21.71
N ASN A 320 17.02 -17.43 -21.55
CA ASN A 320 17.39 -18.32 -22.63
C ASN A 320 18.23 -17.59 -23.73
N GLU A 321 19.19 -16.78 -23.30
CA GLU A 321 19.98 -15.89 -24.16
C GLU A 321 21.46 -15.97 -23.78
N ALA A 322 22.23 -16.78 -24.50
CA ALA A 322 23.64 -17.06 -24.17
C ALA A 322 24.58 -15.84 -24.32
N SER A 323 24.22 -14.88 -25.18
CA SER A 323 24.99 -13.64 -25.40
C SER A 323 24.68 -12.53 -24.41
N SER A 324 23.73 -12.73 -23.48
CA SER A 324 23.30 -11.69 -22.55
C SER A 324 24.47 -11.29 -21.63
N THR A 325 24.75 -9.99 -21.58
CA THR A 325 25.77 -9.37 -20.71
C THR A 325 25.14 -8.60 -19.54
N THR A 326 23.83 -8.41 -19.56
CA THR A 326 23.10 -7.65 -18.55
C THR A 326 22.80 -8.51 -17.33
N PRO A 327 23.22 -8.14 -16.11
CA PRO A 327 22.80 -8.84 -14.89
C PRO A 327 21.28 -8.86 -14.74
N ILE A 328 20.75 -9.80 -13.97
CA ILE A 328 19.31 -9.84 -13.61
C ILE A 328 19.17 -9.64 -12.11
N GLN A 329 18.15 -8.90 -11.68
CA GLN A 329 17.85 -8.74 -10.27
C GLN A 329 17.01 -9.93 -9.78
N LEU A 330 17.38 -10.56 -8.68
CA LEU A 330 16.61 -11.69 -8.11
C LEU A 330 15.21 -11.25 -7.66
N VAL A 331 15.03 -9.98 -7.30
CA VAL A 331 13.71 -9.39 -7.04
C VAL A 331 12.84 -9.34 -8.30
N ASP A 332 13.43 -9.03 -9.46
CA ASP A 332 12.70 -9.01 -10.73
C ASP A 332 12.37 -10.43 -11.19
N VAL A 333 13.29 -11.38 -10.97
CA VAL A 333 13.06 -12.81 -11.19
C VAL A 333 11.82 -13.29 -10.43
N ALA A 334 11.68 -12.87 -9.17
CA ALA A 334 10.51 -13.21 -8.35
C ALA A 334 9.21 -12.57 -8.88
N LYS A 335 9.24 -11.30 -9.30
CA LYS A 335 8.06 -10.58 -9.86
C LYS A 335 7.59 -11.14 -11.20
N PHE A 336 8.53 -11.58 -12.03
CA PHE A 336 8.27 -12.07 -13.38
C PHE A 336 8.30 -13.60 -13.49
N TYR A 337 8.34 -14.31 -12.37
CA TYR A 337 8.15 -15.75 -12.35
C TYR A 337 6.73 -16.11 -12.80
N ARG A 338 6.64 -17.09 -13.69
CA ARG A 338 5.41 -17.57 -14.34
C ARG A 338 5.34 -19.10 -14.38
N ASN A 339 6.21 -19.78 -13.64
CA ASN A 339 6.30 -21.25 -13.59
C ASN A 339 6.53 -21.90 -14.97
N LEU A 340 7.34 -21.25 -15.81
CA LEU A 340 7.76 -21.82 -17.10
C LEU A 340 8.90 -22.83 -16.89
N ALA A 341 8.99 -23.86 -17.74
CA ALA A 341 10.03 -24.89 -17.64
C ALA A 341 11.45 -24.31 -17.65
N SER A 342 11.71 -23.31 -18.51
CA SER A 342 13.00 -22.60 -18.58
C SER A 342 13.33 -21.82 -17.31
N GLN A 343 12.32 -21.20 -16.67
CA GLN A 343 12.49 -20.49 -15.41
C GLN A 343 12.81 -21.46 -14.26
N ASN A 344 12.11 -22.59 -14.21
CA ASN A 344 12.34 -23.62 -13.19
C ASN A 344 13.75 -24.23 -13.33
N GLN A 345 14.17 -24.55 -14.56
CA GLN A 345 15.53 -25.05 -14.83
C GLN A 345 16.62 -24.02 -14.45
N ALA A 346 16.38 -22.73 -14.69
CA ALA A 346 17.32 -21.69 -14.28
C ALA A 346 17.42 -21.57 -12.74
N LEU A 347 16.29 -21.65 -12.04
CA LEU A 347 16.23 -21.60 -10.56
C LEU A 347 16.86 -22.84 -9.93
N GLU A 348 16.60 -24.04 -10.47
CA GLU A 348 17.24 -25.29 -10.06
C GLU A 348 18.76 -25.23 -10.26
N TRP A 349 19.20 -24.66 -11.38
CA TRP A 349 20.63 -24.43 -11.61
C TRP A 349 21.23 -23.46 -10.57
N LEU A 350 20.53 -22.37 -10.23
CA LEU A 350 21.00 -21.41 -9.23
C LEU A 350 21.05 -22.03 -7.83
N ASP A 351 20.09 -22.89 -7.48
CA ASP A 351 20.10 -23.66 -6.22
C ASP A 351 21.41 -24.49 -6.08
N THR A 352 21.96 -25.02 -7.19
CA THR A 352 23.24 -25.76 -7.14
C THR A 352 24.47 -24.89 -6.83
N LYS A 353 24.33 -23.56 -6.87
CA LYS A 353 25.40 -22.60 -6.60
C LYS A 353 25.36 -22.05 -5.19
N LEU A 354 24.32 -22.36 -4.41
CA LEU A 354 24.17 -21.88 -3.04
C LEU A 354 24.93 -22.80 -2.07
N THR A 355 25.71 -22.20 -1.17
CA THR A 355 26.31 -22.95 -0.05
C THR A 355 25.27 -23.21 1.04
N ALA A 356 25.49 -24.23 1.88
CA ALA A 356 24.60 -24.51 3.01
C ALA A 356 24.43 -23.31 3.96
N ALA A 357 25.49 -22.52 4.15
CA ALA A 357 25.44 -21.28 4.94
C ALA A 357 24.56 -20.21 4.28
N MET A 358 24.67 -20.04 2.96
CA MET A 358 23.83 -19.10 2.21
C MET A 358 22.36 -19.49 2.25
N VAL A 359 22.05 -20.78 2.07
CA VAL A 359 20.69 -21.30 2.15
C VAL A 359 20.09 -21.07 3.54
N THR A 360 20.87 -21.29 4.59
CA THR A 360 20.43 -21.11 5.99
C THR A 360 20.13 -19.64 6.29
N GLU A 361 21.07 -18.74 5.98
CA GLU A 361 20.93 -17.30 6.24
C GLU A 361 19.83 -16.68 5.37
N PHE A 362 19.73 -17.08 4.10
CA PHE A 362 18.64 -16.68 3.22
C PHE A 362 17.28 -17.14 3.77
N ALA A 363 17.17 -18.40 4.20
CA ALA A 363 15.95 -18.94 4.79
C ALA A 363 15.53 -18.16 6.05
N GLN A 364 16.48 -17.81 6.91
CA GLN A 364 16.23 -17.00 8.10
C GLN A 364 15.69 -15.61 7.72
N ARG A 365 16.34 -14.91 6.78
CA ARG A 365 15.92 -13.59 6.29
C ARG A 365 14.57 -13.63 5.57
N TRP A 366 14.29 -14.70 4.86
CA TRP A 366 13.04 -14.92 4.15
C TRP A 366 11.86 -15.22 5.09
N ARG A 367 12.10 -15.96 6.18
CA ARG A 367 11.07 -16.44 7.12
C ARG A 367 10.84 -15.50 8.31
N SER A 368 11.83 -14.71 8.71
CA SER A 368 11.77 -13.87 9.91
C SER A 368 11.88 -12.38 9.58
N PRO A 369 10.84 -11.56 9.84
CA PRO A 369 10.98 -10.11 9.88
C PRO A 369 11.69 -9.72 11.19
N GLN A 370 13.03 -9.71 11.20
CA GLN A 370 13.77 -9.20 12.36
C GLN A 370 13.74 -7.66 12.39
N GLU A 371 13.62 -7.11 13.62
CA GLU A 371 13.49 -5.69 13.95
C GLU A 371 14.49 -4.79 13.21
N PHE A 372 13.96 -3.80 12.50
CA PHE A 372 14.72 -2.75 11.87
C PHE A 372 15.26 -1.77 12.91
N GLN A 373 16.58 -1.73 13.08
CA GLN A 373 17.27 -0.58 13.68
C GLN A 373 17.42 0.48 12.58
N PRO A 374 16.82 1.68 12.71
CA PRO A 374 17.06 2.75 11.75
C PRO A 374 18.55 3.12 11.76
N PRO A 375 19.10 3.54 10.61
CA PRO A 375 20.50 3.96 10.56
C PRO A 375 20.74 5.12 11.54
N PRO A 376 21.93 5.18 12.18
CA PRO A 376 22.26 6.24 13.13
C PRO A 376 22.13 7.63 12.48
N ILE A 377 21.61 8.59 13.24
CA ILE A 377 21.44 9.97 12.79
C ILE A 377 22.82 10.57 12.51
N VAL A 378 23.01 11.07 11.29
CA VAL A 378 24.19 11.85 10.90
C VAL A 378 23.98 13.30 11.32
N LEU A 379 24.83 13.83 12.19
CA LEU A 379 24.67 15.19 12.75
C LEU A 379 24.66 16.29 11.68
N ALA A 380 25.39 16.12 10.58
CA ALA A 380 25.37 17.05 9.45
C ALA A 380 23.98 17.15 8.82
N ASN A 381 23.27 16.02 8.68
CA ASN A 381 21.90 15.99 8.18
C ASN A 381 20.94 16.59 9.21
N ALA A 382 21.12 16.28 10.50
CA ALA A 382 20.32 16.89 11.56
C ALA A 382 20.43 18.42 11.55
N ALA A 383 21.63 18.96 11.28
CA ALA A 383 21.89 20.41 11.19
C ALA A 383 21.27 21.02 9.92
N GLN A 384 21.44 20.35 8.77
CA GLN A 384 20.88 20.78 7.49
C GLN A 384 19.34 20.87 7.52
N TYR A 385 18.68 20.01 8.31
CA TYR A 385 17.22 19.95 8.41
C TYR A 385 16.68 20.47 9.75
N TYR A 386 17.47 21.26 10.48
CA TYR A 386 17.00 21.92 11.70
C TYR A 386 15.99 23.02 11.37
N GLN A 387 14.80 22.93 11.96
CA GLN A 387 13.65 23.81 11.72
C GLN A 387 13.19 24.55 12.99
N GLY A 388 13.97 24.49 14.07
CA GLY A 388 13.66 25.18 15.32
C GLY A 388 12.50 24.58 16.13
N MET A 389 12.04 23.38 15.78
CA MET A 389 10.95 22.69 16.51
C MET A 389 11.37 22.34 17.94
N SER A 390 10.42 22.30 18.87
CA SER A 390 10.67 22.07 20.30
C SER A 390 11.49 20.79 20.57
N HIS A 391 11.15 19.68 19.92
CA HIS A 391 11.85 18.41 20.08
C HIS A 391 13.24 18.40 19.41
N GLN A 392 13.44 19.12 18.30
CA GLN A 392 14.76 19.28 17.69
C GLN A 392 15.66 20.13 18.59
N LYS A 393 15.10 21.22 19.16
CA LYS A 393 15.81 22.06 20.13
C LYS A 393 16.20 21.26 21.38
N GLN A 394 15.29 20.43 21.90
CA GLN A 394 15.58 19.51 22.99
C GLN A 394 16.67 18.49 22.61
N ALA A 395 16.67 17.94 21.40
CA ALA A 395 17.70 17.01 20.95
C ALA A 395 19.09 17.67 20.81
N TRP A 396 19.15 18.90 20.29
CA TRP A 396 20.38 19.67 20.23
C TRP A 396 20.89 20.08 21.61
N GLN A 397 20.00 20.46 22.52
CA GLN A 397 20.35 20.76 23.92
C GLN A 397 20.87 19.51 24.63
N TRP A 398 20.18 18.38 24.48
CA TRP A 398 20.57 17.08 25.02
C TRP A 398 21.95 16.63 24.51
N LEU A 399 22.27 16.91 23.24
CA LEU A 399 23.59 16.62 22.65
C LEU A 399 24.66 17.58 23.18
N GLN A 400 24.36 18.88 23.25
CA GLN A 400 25.26 19.90 23.76
C GLN A 400 25.66 19.63 25.23
N GLU A 401 24.73 19.14 26.06
CA GLU A 401 24.99 18.77 27.45
C GLU A 401 25.96 17.59 27.62
N ARG A 402 26.22 16.82 26.54
CA ARG A 402 27.09 15.63 26.56
C ARG A 402 28.48 15.88 25.96
N LEU A 403 28.67 17.01 25.29
CA LEU A 403 29.96 17.39 24.72
C LEU A 403 30.77 18.17 25.76
N SER A 404 32.07 17.90 25.84
CA SER A 404 32.95 18.65 26.75
C SER A 404 33.11 20.09 26.26
N HIS A 405 33.60 20.96 27.16
CA HIS A 405 33.91 22.34 26.77
C HIS A 405 34.96 22.42 25.65
N GLU A 406 35.91 21.47 25.64
CA GLU A 406 36.96 21.38 24.62
C GLU A 406 36.39 20.94 23.27
N ASP A 407 35.48 19.95 23.24
CA ASP A 407 34.79 19.52 22.01
C ASP A 407 33.97 20.65 21.38
N LEU A 408 33.26 21.42 22.21
CA LEU A 408 32.47 22.56 21.75
C LEU A 408 33.36 23.71 21.23
N ALA A 409 34.52 23.92 21.86
CA ALA A 409 35.50 24.92 21.41
C ALA A 409 36.12 24.54 20.06
N GLU A 410 36.51 23.28 19.89
CA GLU A 410 37.07 22.79 18.63
C GLU A 410 36.02 22.75 17.51
N PHE A 411 34.79 22.34 17.81
CA PHE A 411 33.67 22.44 16.86
C PHE A 411 33.45 23.89 16.41
N ALA A 412 33.46 24.86 17.34
CA ALA A 412 33.31 26.27 17.01
C ALA A 412 34.49 26.81 16.17
N ARG A 413 35.71 26.32 16.40
CA ARG A 413 36.88 26.66 15.59
C ARG A 413 36.72 26.17 14.14
N ILE A 414 36.30 24.92 13.96
CA ILE A 414 36.09 24.31 12.63
C ILE A 414 34.92 24.97 11.90
N TRP A 415 33.82 25.25 12.59
CA TRP A 415 32.61 25.83 12.00
C TRP A 415 32.80 27.27 11.47
N ARG A 416 33.76 28.01 12.02
CA ARG A 416 34.01 29.43 11.68
C ARG A 416 35.11 29.66 10.65
N GLN A 417 35.80 28.60 10.23
CA GLN A 417 36.76 28.62 9.12
C GLN A 417 36.01 28.50 7.79
#